data_AF-R0IPB4-F1
#
_entry.id   AF-R0IPB4-F1
#
_cell.length_a   1.000
_cell.length_b   1.000
_cell.length_c   1.000
_cell.angle_alpha   90.00
_cell.angle_beta   90.00
_cell.angle_gamma   90.00
#
_symmetry.space_group_name_H-M   'P 1'
#
loop_
_entity.id
_entity.type
_entity.pdbx_description
1 polymer ?
#
loop_
_entity_poly.entity_id
_entity_poly.type
_entity_poly.pdbx_seq_one_letter_code
_entity_poly.pdbx_strand_id
1 'polypeptide(L)'
;MDSLSEELLDQIISEAVSPLPNRHSAGYHDLLSISMVSRKFRRIVEPYLYRSVVIFENNRDKLLRTTFSRTELPQYIREIFLAHLHDVAREASCLAARFPSLHKLDLDLTSCKLSDLLPVLQLPSLTALGLSGMVARRIADPGPDDWRITNTAITSLDMSFSDPADWWEDCNEIWKFAAVFRNLRILSIHSDYEPERKHALNGPVFRCLVHAFRHVFETSLRSFTFGYNDIHHGYLHQGDATISDALDARAILKQSHLEHLKIDTMCLHRPRQTENLRSLELGPSCLPSSLRTLYLRHLVAAGNLNPIERNLMHSDEAQCLSQLVNLGTRRARFPHLDKMALAISLPVFFEDVAARILKVQARKVKLHLELILMSAWDYVSDDITRSWPEYDAIRDPRQPFYDPTLPLMNNAALQQQAMTRPSMRNPVGGGLKKGIDSLTRLLERKIDRQILTVQTRAYDASAPSPAPPANAGTKHIYS
;
A
#
# COMPACT_ATOMS: atom_id res chain seq x y z
N MET A 1 -10.97 32.38 -5.88
CA MET A 1 -11.67 31.12 -5.54
C MET A 1 -13.16 31.22 -5.87
N ASP A 2 -13.90 32.22 -5.39
CA ASP A 2 -15.34 32.34 -5.71
C ASP A 2 -15.66 32.56 -7.20
N SER A 3 -14.72 33.15 -7.94
CA SER A 3 -14.77 33.33 -9.40
C SER A 3 -14.50 32.07 -10.23
N LEU A 4 -14.01 30.98 -9.62
CA LEU A 4 -13.77 29.71 -10.31
C LEU A 4 -15.10 28.99 -10.57
N SER A 5 -15.19 28.20 -11.64
CA SER A 5 -16.36 27.37 -11.91
C SER A 5 -16.53 26.29 -10.83
N GLU A 6 -17.75 25.77 -10.65
CA GLU A 6 -17.98 24.72 -9.65
C GLU A 6 -17.25 23.42 -10.03
N GLU A 7 -17.10 23.12 -11.32
CA GLU A 7 -16.39 21.95 -11.82
C GLU A 7 -14.90 22.01 -11.49
N LEU A 8 -14.27 23.18 -11.61
CA LEU A 8 -12.86 23.37 -11.24
C LEU A 8 -12.66 23.26 -9.74
N LEU A 9 -13.59 23.80 -8.94
CA LEU A 9 -13.54 23.68 -7.48
C LEU A 9 -13.76 22.23 -7.03
N ASP A 10 -14.67 21.49 -7.68
CA ASP A 10 -14.89 20.07 -7.46
C ASP A 10 -13.65 19.24 -7.82
N GLN A 11 -12.99 19.55 -8.93
CA GLN A 11 -11.73 18.91 -9.31
C GLN A 11 -10.61 19.20 -8.29
N ILE A 12 -10.52 20.42 -7.77
CA ILE A 12 -9.55 20.78 -6.73
C ILE A 12 -9.84 20.03 -5.42
N ILE A 13 -11.11 19.96 -5.02
CA ILE A 13 -11.52 19.30 -3.79
C ILE A 13 -11.33 17.79 -3.91
N SER A 14 -11.79 17.17 -5.00
CA SER A 14 -11.54 15.74 -5.25
C SER A 14 -10.05 15.41 -5.23
N GLU A 15 -9.19 16.26 -5.77
CA GLU A 15 -7.73 16.10 -5.71
C GLU A 15 -7.09 16.36 -4.33
N ALA A 16 -7.74 17.15 -3.47
CA ALA A 16 -7.32 17.36 -2.08
C ALA A 16 -7.85 16.24 -1.16
N VAL A 17 -8.95 15.61 -1.56
CA VAL A 17 -9.67 14.55 -0.85
C VAL A 17 -9.24 13.16 -1.29
N SER A 18 -8.70 13.03 -2.51
CA SER A 18 -8.00 11.85 -2.98
C SER A 18 -7.00 11.49 -1.91
N PRO A 19 -7.16 10.32 -1.26
CA PRO A 19 -6.20 9.89 -0.28
C PRO A 19 -4.86 9.86 -1.00
N LEU A 20 -3.94 10.73 -0.58
CA LEU A 20 -2.53 10.43 -0.77
C LEU A 20 -2.34 9.00 -0.25
N PRO A 21 -1.58 8.14 -0.92
CA PRO A 21 -1.51 6.70 -0.64
C PRO A 21 -1.24 6.33 0.84
N ASN A 22 -0.83 7.29 1.67
CA ASN A 22 -0.55 7.17 3.11
C ASN A 22 -1.55 7.88 4.05
N ARG A 23 -2.76 8.26 3.60
CA ARG A 23 -3.80 8.82 4.48
C ARG A 23 -5.11 8.04 4.32
N HIS A 24 -5.48 7.29 5.36
CA HIS A 24 -6.83 6.79 5.51
C HIS A 24 -7.78 7.98 5.64
N SER A 25 -8.64 8.17 4.64
CA SER A 25 -9.60 9.28 4.49
C SER A 25 -8.96 10.68 4.32
N ALA A 26 -9.55 11.50 3.46
CA ALA A 26 -9.35 12.94 3.57
C ALA A 26 -9.65 13.36 5.01
N GLY A 27 -8.81 14.20 5.60
CA GLY A 27 -9.06 14.69 6.95
C GLY A 27 -10.47 15.27 7.00
N TYR A 28 -11.40 14.57 7.65
CA TYR A 28 -12.80 15.00 7.78
C TYR A 28 -12.88 16.46 8.26
N HIS A 29 -11.91 16.84 9.10
CA HIS A 29 -11.68 18.19 9.57
C HIS A 29 -11.40 19.22 8.46
N ASP A 30 -10.59 18.86 7.46
CA ASP A 30 -10.23 19.75 6.35
C ASP A 30 -11.45 19.99 5.46
N LEU A 31 -12.21 18.92 5.14
CA LEU A 31 -13.47 19.04 4.41
C LEU A 31 -14.51 19.86 5.18
N LEU A 32 -14.65 19.61 6.48
CA LEU A 32 -15.55 20.39 7.32
C LEU A 32 -15.15 21.87 7.35
N SER A 33 -13.85 22.16 7.44
CA SER A 33 -13.32 23.52 7.40
C SER A 33 -13.64 24.23 6.09
N ILE A 34 -13.45 23.55 4.94
CA ILE A 34 -13.80 24.10 3.62
C ILE A 34 -15.30 24.34 3.50
N SER A 35 -16.14 23.43 4.02
CA SER A 35 -17.60 23.56 3.98
C SER A 35 -18.13 24.80 4.71
N MET A 36 -17.36 25.36 5.65
CA MET A 36 -17.71 26.56 6.41
C MET A 36 -17.33 27.87 5.71
N VAL A 37 -16.54 27.82 4.63
CA VAL A 37 -16.01 29.03 3.95
C VAL A 37 -17.12 29.78 3.20
N SER A 38 -17.95 29.08 2.43
CA SER A 38 -19.06 29.69 1.71
C SER A 38 -20.16 28.68 1.38
N ARG A 39 -21.35 29.16 1.00
CA ARG A 39 -22.45 28.29 0.55
C ARG A 39 -22.07 27.47 -0.69
N LYS A 40 -21.22 28.02 -1.56
CA LYS A 40 -20.72 27.36 -2.77
C LYS A 40 -19.81 26.19 -2.39
N PHE A 41 -18.82 26.43 -1.53
CA PHE A 41 -17.96 25.37 -1.01
C PHE A 41 -18.72 24.30 -0.24
N ARG A 42 -19.73 24.69 0.56
CA ARG A 42 -20.58 23.74 1.26
C ARG A 42 -21.23 22.75 0.30
N ARG A 43 -21.84 23.22 -0.79
CA ARG A 43 -22.52 22.35 -1.78
C ARG A 43 -21.55 21.38 -2.46
N ILE A 44 -20.35 21.86 -2.81
CA ILE A 44 -19.35 21.03 -3.50
C ILE A 44 -18.75 19.99 -2.54
N VAL A 45 -18.52 20.34 -1.28
CA VAL A 45 -17.90 19.45 -0.29
C VAL A 45 -18.88 18.44 0.32
N GLU A 46 -20.17 18.76 0.37
CA GLU A 46 -21.19 17.92 1.01
C GLU A 46 -21.17 16.45 0.54
N PRO A 47 -21.09 16.12 -0.76
CA PRO A 47 -20.95 14.74 -1.24
C PRO A 47 -19.72 14.02 -0.69
N TYR A 48 -18.59 14.72 -0.55
CA TYR A 48 -17.34 14.15 -0.04
C TYR A 48 -17.39 13.90 1.48
N LEU A 49 -18.08 14.76 2.23
CA LEU A 49 -18.27 14.61 3.68
C LEU A 49 -19.13 13.40 4.05
N TYR A 50 -20.06 13.00 3.18
CA TYR A 50 -20.95 11.88 3.43
C TYR A 50 -20.58 10.62 2.64
N ARG A 51 -19.50 10.65 1.87
CA ARG A 51 -19.09 9.54 1.01
C ARG A 51 -18.77 8.27 1.79
N SER A 52 -18.01 8.41 2.87
CA SER A 52 -17.55 7.31 3.73
C SER A 52 -17.97 7.58 5.16
N VAL A 53 -18.81 6.72 5.73
CA VAL A 53 -19.41 6.96 7.06
C VAL A 53 -19.06 5.84 8.02
N VAL A 54 -18.70 6.21 9.25
CA VAL A 54 -18.47 5.26 10.33
C VAL A 54 -19.72 5.14 11.22
N ILE A 55 -20.18 3.91 11.41
CA ILE A 55 -21.34 3.58 12.23
C ILE A 55 -20.89 2.76 13.43
N PHE A 56 -21.28 3.27 14.60
CA PHE A 56 -21.18 2.63 15.90
C PHE A 56 -22.61 2.44 16.44
N GLU A 57 -22.75 1.60 17.47
CA GLU A 57 -24.04 1.41 18.13
C GLU A 57 -24.66 2.73 18.63
N ASN A 58 -23.82 3.65 19.15
CA ASN A 58 -24.27 4.90 19.74
C ASN A 58 -24.67 6.00 18.73
N ASN A 59 -24.28 5.90 17.46
CA ASN A 59 -24.52 6.92 16.43
C ASN A 59 -25.48 6.45 15.34
N ARG A 60 -25.76 5.13 15.26
CA ARG A 60 -26.65 4.50 14.30
C ARG A 60 -27.98 5.22 14.16
N ASP A 61 -28.72 5.36 15.27
CA ASP A 61 -30.06 5.99 15.23
C ASP A 61 -30.01 7.47 14.83
N LYS A 62 -28.91 8.16 15.13
CA LYS A 62 -28.71 9.56 14.73
C LYS A 62 -28.46 9.65 13.23
N LEU A 63 -27.62 8.78 12.68
CA LEU A 63 -27.35 8.71 11.24
C LEU A 63 -28.62 8.35 10.46
N LEU A 64 -29.35 7.32 10.91
CA LEU A 64 -30.60 6.92 10.29
C LEU A 64 -31.62 8.07 10.33
N ARG A 65 -31.86 8.70 11.48
CA ARG A 65 -32.74 9.88 11.55
C ARG A 65 -32.30 11.02 10.65
N THR A 66 -31.00 11.28 10.56
CA THR A 66 -30.45 12.34 9.70
C THR A 66 -30.71 12.03 8.23
N THR A 67 -30.49 10.79 7.79
CA THR A 67 -30.75 10.36 6.41
C THR A 67 -32.25 10.30 6.08
N PHE A 68 -33.13 10.08 7.06
CA PHE A 68 -34.58 10.29 6.89
C PHE A 68 -34.93 11.76 6.70
N SER A 69 -34.32 12.67 7.48
CA SER A 69 -34.61 14.11 7.39
C SER A 69 -34.01 14.79 6.15
N ARG A 70 -32.98 14.21 5.55
CA ARG A 70 -32.28 14.74 4.38
C ARG A 70 -32.23 13.64 3.30
N THR A 71 -33.26 13.61 2.46
CA THR A 71 -33.48 12.58 1.43
C THR A 71 -32.39 12.49 0.37
N GLU A 72 -31.56 13.53 0.24
CA GLU A 72 -30.42 13.60 -0.68
C GLU A 72 -29.13 13.00 -0.09
N LEU A 73 -29.05 12.70 1.20
CA LEU A 73 -27.84 12.11 1.79
C LEU A 73 -27.57 10.65 1.39
N PRO A 74 -28.58 9.77 1.32
CA PRO A 74 -28.35 8.35 0.99
C PRO A 74 -27.65 8.09 -0.35
N GLN A 75 -27.79 8.97 -1.33
CA GLN A 75 -27.12 8.86 -2.64
C GLN A 75 -25.62 9.21 -2.59
N TYR A 76 -25.18 9.96 -1.57
CA TYR A 76 -23.76 10.30 -1.42
C TYR A 76 -22.99 9.21 -0.65
N ILE A 77 -23.67 8.45 0.20
CA ILE A 77 -23.06 7.38 0.99
C ILE A 77 -22.71 6.22 0.07
N ARG A 78 -21.41 5.95 -0.03
CA ARG A 78 -20.84 4.95 -0.93
C ARG A 78 -20.04 3.88 -0.18
N GLU A 79 -19.54 4.25 0.99
CA GLU A 79 -18.65 3.44 1.82
C GLU A 79 -19.14 3.52 3.28
N ILE A 80 -19.26 2.38 3.95
CA ILE A 80 -19.67 2.33 5.35
C ILE A 80 -18.67 1.48 6.13
N PHE A 81 -18.24 1.96 7.29
CA PHE A 81 -17.48 1.18 8.27
C PHE A 81 -18.39 0.87 9.47
N LEU A 82 -18.57 -0.41 9.76
CA LEU A 82 -19.33 -0.93 10.90
C LEU A 82 -18.37 -1.35 12.00
N ALA A 83 -18.31 -0.58 13.08
CA ALA A 83 -17.42 -0.82 14.21
C ALA A 83 -18.20 -1.27 15.45
N HIS A 84 -17.72 -2.32 16.11
CA HIS A 84 -18.23 -2.81 17.39
C HIS A 84 -19.74 -3.08 17.42
N LEU A 85 -20.28 -3.74 16.38
CA LEU A 85 -21.68 -4.14 16.31
C LEU A 85 -21.83 -5.65 16.54
N HIS A 86 -22.84 -6.05 17.32
CA HIS A 86 -23.08 -7.46 17.64
C HIS A 86 -23.81 -8.25 16.53
N ASP A 87 -24.58 -7.58 15.66
CA ASP A 87 -25.34 -8.22 14.56
C ASP A 87 -24.98 -7.60 13.21
N VAL A 88 -23.71 -7.77 12.82
CA VAL A 88 -23.13 -7.13 11.62
C VAL A 88 -23.89 -7.50 10.35
N ALA A 89 -24.31 -8.76 10.22
CA ALA A 89 -24.96 -9.25 9.00
C ALA A 89 -26.32 -8.60 8.73
N ARG A 90 -27.16 -8.52 9.77
CA ARG A 90 -28.46 -7.89 9.67
C ARG A 90 -28.33 -6.40 9.43
N GLU A 91 -27.41 -5.74 10.13
CA GLU A 91 -27.16 -4.31 9.95
C GLU A 91 -26.64 -4.00 8.55
N ALA A 92 -25.65 -4.75 8.05
CA ALA A 92 -25.14 -4.61 6.69
C ALA A 92 -26.25 -4.75 5.64
N SER A 93 -27.14 -5.73 5.80
CA SER A 93 -28.28 -5.95 4.91
C SER A 93 -29.28 -4.79 4.94
N CYS A 94 -29.59 -4.28 6.14
CA CYS A 94 -30.47 -3.13 6.32
C CYS A 94 -29.91 -1.86 5.68
N LEU A 95 -28.60 -1.61 5.87
CA LEU A 95 -27.91 -0.46 5.32
C LEU A 95 -27.78 -0.56 3.79
N ALA A 96 -27.49 -1.74 3.25
CA ALA A 96 -27.46 -1.96 1.80
C ALA A 96 -28.82 -1.68 1.14
N ALA A 97 -29.94 -2.05 1.78
CA ALA A 97 -31.28 -1.70 1.31
C ALA A 97 -31.56 -0.20 1.39
N ARG A 98 -30.92 0.52 2.33
CA ARG A 98 -31.15 1.94 2.60
C ARG A 98 -30.28 2.85 1.73
N PHE A 99 -29.09 2.40 1.35
CA PHE A 99 -28.08 3.18 0.65
C PHE A 99 -27.81 2.57 -0.72
N PRO A 100 -28.55 3.00 -1.78
CA PRO A 100 -28.48 2.37 -3.10
C PRO A 100 -27.12 2.56 -3.79
N SER A 101 -26.32 3.53 -3.36
CA SER A 101 -24.96 3.79 -3.88
C SER A 101 -23.86 3.11 -3.06
N LEU A 102 -24.22 2.32 -2.04
CA LEU A 102 -23.29 1.58 -1.21
C LEU A 102 -22.60 0.48 -2.02
N HIS A 103 -21.29 0.62 -2.18
CA HIS A 103 -20.47 -0.33 -2.93
C HIS A 103 -19.27 -0.86 -2.14
N LYS A 104 -18.93 -0.23 -1.00
CA LYS A 104 -17.89 -0.68 -0.08
C LYS A 104 -18.43 -0.81 1.33
N LEU A 105 -18.09 -1.91 1.99
CA LEU A 105 -18.41 -2.14 3.39
C LEU A 105 -17.14 -2.58 4.12
N ASP A 106 -16.81 -1.91 5.21
CA ASP A 106 -15.72 -2.27 6.11
C ASP A 106 -16.37 -2.77 7.42
N LEU A 107 -15.95 -3.94 7.91
CA LEU A 107 -16.55 -4.64 9.04
C LEU A 107 -15.52 -4.96 10.11
N ASP A 108 -15.85 -4.68 11.36
CA ASP A 108 -15.14 -5.18 12.52
C ASP A 108 -15.71 -6.54 12.95
N LEU A 109 -14.87 -7.58 12.91
CA LEU A 109 -15.23 -8.96 13.21
C LEU A 109 -14.76 -9.42 14.59
N THR A 110 -14.21 -8.52 15.42
CA THR A 110 -13.78 -8.87 16.79
C THR A 110 -14.88 -9.58 17.60
N SER A 111 -16.15 -9.29 17.32
CA SER A 111 -17.32 -9.92 17.95
C SER A 111 -18.13 -10.88 17.06
N CYS A 112 -17.66 -11.22 15.85
CA CYS A 112 -18.42 -12.00 14.86
C CYS A 112 -17.63 -13.18 14.29
N LYS A 113 -18.32 -14.20 13.77
CA LYS A 113 -17.71 -15.31 13.03
C LYS A 113 -17.74 -15.01 11.52
N LEU A 114 -16.87 -15.66 10.75
CA LEU A 114 -16.92 -15.52 9.28
C LEU A 114 -18.22 -16.06 8.69
N SER A 115 -18.80 -17.11 9.28
CA SER A 115 -20.08 -17.66 8.84
C SER A 115 -21.24 -16.66 8.95
N ASP A 116 -21.16 -15.71 9.88
CA ASP A 116 -22.16 -14.64 10.02
C ASP A 116 -22.16 -13.71 8.79
N LEU A 117 -21.10 -13.71 7.98
CA LEU A 117 -20.97 -12.86 6.79
C LEU A 117 -21.68 -13.41 5.55
N LEU A 118 -22.22 -14.63 5.59
CA LEU A 118 -22.90 -15.23 4.42
C LEU A 118 -23.95 -14.31 3.78
N PRO A 119 -24.84 -13.62 4.54
CA PRO A 119 -25.79 -12.68 3.96
C PRO A 119 -25.12 -11.46 3.31
N VAL A 120 -24.01 -10.97 3.88
CA VAL A 120 -23.24 -9.83 3.35
C VAL A 120 -22.61 -10.20 2.01
N LEU A 121 -22.08 -11.42 1.90
CA LEU A 121 -21.47 -11.94 0.68
C LEU A 121 -22.48 -12.16 -0.46
N GLN A 122 -23.78 -12.10 -0.19
CA GLN A 122 -24.84 -12.20 -1.20
C GLN A 122 -25.33 -10.83 -1.71
N LEU A 123 -24.87 -9.72 -1.12
CA LEU A 123 -25.31 -8.38 -1.50
C LEU A 123 -24.73 -7.99 -2.89
N PRO A 124 -25.57 -7.77 -3.92
CA PRO A 124 -25.11 -7.57 -5.29
C PRO A 124 -24.49 -6.19 -5.55
N SER A 125 -24.77 -5.19 -4.69
CA SER A 125 -24.23 -3.84 -4.82
C SER A 125 -22.79 -3.71 -4.31
N LEU A 126 -22.33 -4.67 -3.48
CA LEU A 126 -21.01 -4.61 -2.87
C LEU A 126 -19.92 -5.09 -3.83
N THR A 127 -18.98 -4.20 -4.11
CA THR A 127 -17.81 -4.44 -4.97
C THR A 127 -16.50 -4.47 -4.18
N ALA A 128 -16.49 -3.92 -2.97
CA ALA A 128 -15.35 -3.91 -2.07
C ALA A 128 -15.77 -4.28 -0.64
N LEU A 129 -14.97 -5.12 0.01
CA LEU A 129 -15.19 -5.58 1.38
C LEU A 129 -13.89 -5.44 2.18
N GLY A 130 -13.95 -4.75 3.32
CA GLY A 130 -12.89 -4.70 4.32
C GLY A 130 -13.31 -5.51 5.55
N LEU A 131 -12.44 -6.38 6.05
CA LEU A 131 -12.68 -7.20 7.23
C LEU A 131 -11.55 -6.98 8.22
N SER A 132 -11.88 -6.42 9.38
CA SER A 132 -10.92 -6.18 10.46
C SER A 132 -11.14 -7.16 11.62
N GLY A 133 -10.08 -7.48 12.37
CA GLY A 133 -10.13 -8.43 13.48
C GLY A 133 -10.43 -9.87 13.10
N MET A 134 -10.04 -10.34 11.91
CA MET A 134 -10.26 -11.73 11.51
C MET A 134 -9.42 -12.68 12.35
N VAL A 135 -10.06 -13.75 12.84
CA VAL A 135 -9.38 -14.88 13.49
C VAL A 135 -9.68 -16.12 12.69
N ALA A 136 -8.67 -16.76 12.11
CA ALA A 136 -8.84 -18.03 11.41
C ALA A 136 -9.18 -19.14 12.42
N ARG A 137 -10.16 -20.00 12.11
CA ARG A 137 -10.60 -21.06 13.03
C ARG A 137 -10.59 -22.42 12.36
N ARG A 138 -10.33 -23.45 13.16
CA ARG A 138 -10.61 -24.84 12.80
C ARG A 138 -12.10 -25.11 13.02
N ILE A 139 -12.80 -25.53 11.97
CA ILE A 139 -14.18 -26.00 12.07
C ILE A 139 -14.13 -27.54 12.12
N ALA A 140 -14.43 -28.09 13.31
CA ALA A 140 -14.39 -29.53 13.58
C ALA A 140 -15.54 -30.30 12.93
N ASP A 141 -16.72 -29.69 12.81
CA ASP A 141 -17.91 -30.31 12.21
C ASP A 141 -18.29 -29.64 10.88
N PRO A 142 -18.62 -30.41 9.83
CA PRO A 142 -19.34 -29.91 8.67
C PRO A 142 -20.79 -29.64 9.07
N GLY A 143 -21.01 -28.76 10.04
CA GLY A 143 -22.33 -28.21 10.30
C GLY A 143 -22.92 -27.61 9.01
N PRO A 144 -24.20 -27.28 9.00
CA PRO A 144 -24.91 -26.72 7.85
C PRO A 144 -24.46 -25.30 7.47
N ASP A 145 -23.21 -24.91 7.77
CA ASP A 145 -22.60 -23.68 7.28
C ASP A 145 -22.45 -23.80 5.76
N ASP A 146 -23.49 -23.39 5.06
CA ASP A 146 -23.68 -23.54 3.63
C ASP A 146 -22.84 -22.49 2.89
N TRP A 147 -21.51 -22.66 2.93
CA TRP A 147 -20.53 -21.93 2.10
C TRP A 147 -20.69 -22.27 0.60
N ARG A 148 -21.82 -22.87 0.19
CA ARG A 148 -22.20 -23.17 -1.20
C ARG A 148 -22.70 -21.94 -1.96
N ILE A 149 -22.21 -20.77 -1.59
CA ILE A 149 -22.49 -19.52 -2.27
C ILE A 149 -21.33 -19.16 -3.20
N THR A 150 -21.62 -18.38 -4.23
CA THR A 150 -20.58 -17.78 -5.07
C THR A 150 -20.82 -16.29 -5.16
N ASN A 151 -19.75 -15.52 -5.03
CA ASN A 151 -19.77 -14.08 -5.17
C ASN A 151 -18.94 -13.69 -6.40
N THR A 152 -19.60 -12.98 -7.32
CA THR A 152 -19.01 -12.46 -8.55
C THR A 152 -18.92 -10.93 -8.57
N ALA A 153 -19.50 -10.27 -7.56
CA ALA A 153 -19.62 -8.81 -7.45
C ALA A 153 -18.41 -8.17 -6.75
N ILE A 154 -17.89 -8.80 -5.69
CA ILE A 154 -16.76 -8.32 -4.91
C ILE A 154 -15.48 -8.52 -5.71
N THR A 155 -14.82 -7.39 -6.01
CA THR A 155 -13.57 -7.32 -6.76
C THR A 155 -12.39 -6.88 -5.90
N SER A 156 -12.65 -6.30 -4.73
CA SER A 156 -11.62 -5.86 -3.78
C SER A 156 -11.89 -6.41 -2.39
N LEU A 157 -10.89 -7.04 -1.80
CA LEU A 157 -10.94 -7.59 -0.44
C LEU A 157 -9.72 -7.11 0.34
N ASP A 158 -9.98 -6.48 1.48
CA ASP A 158 -8.97 -6.05 2.44
C ASP A 158 -9.23 -6.76 3.77
N MET A 159 -8.21 -7.38 4.36
CA MET A 159 -8.37 -8.22 5.54
C MET A 159 -7.25 -7.98 6.54
N SER A 160 -7.64 -7.76 7.80
CA SER A 160 -6.72 -7.78 8.92
C SER A 160 -6.88 -9.07 9.71
N PHE A 161 -5.76 -9.74 10.02
CA PHE A 161 -5.76 -10.95 10.84
C PHE A 161 -5.13 -10.74 12.21
N SER A 162 -5.72 -11.42 13.19
CA SER A 162 -5.16 -11.70 14.50
C SER A 162 -4.76 -13.18 14.57
N ASP A 163 -3.94 -13.54 15.56
CA ASP A 163 -3.47 -14.91 15.72
C ASP A 163 -4.63 -15.90 15.97
N PRO A 164 -4.67 -17.04 15.26
CA PRO A 164 -5.60 -18.11 15.55
C PRO A 164 -5.26 -18.79 16.88
N ALA A 165 -6.27 -19.43 17.49
CA ALA A 165 -6.05 -20.28 18.66
C ALA A 165 -5.36 -21.61 18.29
N ASP A 166 -5.58 -22.09 17.06
CA ASP A 166 -5.02 -23.32 16.51
C ASP A 166 -3.88 -23.03 15.52
N TRP A 167 -3.20 -24.07 15.05
CA TRP A 167 -2.24 -23.95 13.96
C TRP A 167 -2.94 -23.48 12.67
N TRP A 168 -2.28 -22.58 11.93
CA TRP A 168 -2.83 -22.04 10.68
C TRP A 168 -3.19 -23.10 9.63
N GLU A 169 -2.45 -24.21 9.57
CA GLU A 169 -2.72 -25.32 8.64
C GLU A 169 -4.03 -26.06 8.97
N ASP A 170 -4.45 -26.05 10.25
CA ASP A 170 -5.69 -26.68 10.71
C ASP A 170 -6.92 -25.76 10.54
N CYS A 171 -6.71 -24.48 10.25
CA CYS A 171 -7.76 -23.47 10.13
C CYS A 171 -8.47 -23.54 8.78
N ASN A 172 -9.36 -24.50 8.61
CA ASN A 172 -10.10 -24.76 7.36
C ASN A 172 -11.21 -23.75 7.02
N GLU A 173 -11.62 -22.87 7.95
CA GLU A 173 -12.66 -21.86 7.72
C GLU A 173 -12.28 -20.90 6.58
N ILE A 174 -11.01 -20.46 6.55
CA ILE A 174 -10.54 -19.49 5.56
C ILE A 174 -10.56 -20.06 4.13
N TRP A 175 -10.42 -21.38 3.97
CA TRP A 175 -10.49 -22.03 2.67
C TRP A 175 -11.92 -21.99 2.11
N LYS A 176 -12.91 -22.22 2.98
CA LYS A 176 -14.33 -22.12 2.61
C LYS A 176 -14.70 -20.69 2.24
N PHE A 177 -14.25 -19.72 3.02
CA PHE A 177 -14.45 -18.31 2.73
C PHE A 177 -13.81 -17.88 1.42
N ALA A 178 -12.54 -18.22 1.18
CA ALA A 178 -11.84 -17.87 -0.04
C ALA A 178 -12.49 -18.46 -1.31
N ALA A 179 -13.09 -19.65 -1.21
CA ALA A 179 -13.77 -20.33 -2.32
C ALA A 179 -15.04 -19.61 -2.83
N VAL A 180 -15.60 -18.68 -2.06
CA VAL A 180 -16.78 -17.90 -2.44
C VAL A 180 -16.47 -16.96 -3.61
N PHE A 181 -15.27 -16.39 -3.66
CA PHE A 181 -14.93 -15.33 -4.61
C PHE A 181 -14.52 -15.88 -5.98
N ARG A 182 -15.14 -15.35 -7.05
CA ARG A 182 -14.82 -15.73 -8.43
C ARG A 182 -14.11 -14.64 -9.23
N ASN A 183 -14.42 -13.39 -8.96
CA ASN A 183 -13.93 -12.23 -9.72
C ASN A 183 -13.03 -11.29 -8.90
N LEU A 184 -12.40 -11.79 -7.84
CA LEU A 184 -11.56 -10.98 -6.98
C LEU A 184 -10.32 -10.48 -7.74
N ARG A 185 -10.16 -9.17 -7.85
CA ARG A 185 -9.04 -8.52 -8.56
C ARG A 185 -7.97 -7.99 -7.62
N ILE A 186 -8.37 -7.53 -6.44
CA ILE A 186 -7.49 -6.92 -5.44
C ILE A 186 -7.66 -7.67 -4.12
N LEU A 187 -6.54 -8.14 -3.58
CA LEU A 187 -6.46 -8.78 -2.27
C LEU A 187 -5.37 -8.09 -1.45
N SER A 188 -5.74 -7.57 -0.30
CA SER A 188 -4.85 -6.94 0.67
C SER A 188 -5.01 -7.64 2.01
N ILE A 189 -3.89 -8.09 2.56
CA ILE A 189 -3.85 -8.80 3.83
C ILE A 189 -2.81 -8.13 4.72
N HIS A 190 -3.20 -7.77 5.93
CA HIS A 190 -2.32 -7.14 6.90
C HIS A 190 -2.62 -7.61 8.33
N SER A 191 -1.74 -7.27 9.27
CA SER A 191 -1.97 -7.57 10.68
C SER A 191 -3.07 -6.66 11.20
N ASP A 192 -3.87 -7.14 12.15
CA ASP A 192 -4.61 -6.24 13.01
C ASP A 192 -3.61 -5.44 13.87
N TYR A 193 -3.88 -4.16 14.06
CA TYR A 193 -2.99 -3.27 14.82
C TYR A 193 -3.43 -3.24 16.29
N GLU A 194 -3.27 -4.37 16.98
CA GLU A 194 -3.36 -4.40 18.44
C GLU A 194 -1.95 -4.23 19.04
N PRO A 195 -1.70 -3.18 19.85
CA PRO A 195 -0.38 -2.90 20.42
C PRO A 195 0.21 -4.06 21.25
N GLU A 196 -0.65 -4.95 21.76
CA GLU A 196 -0.29 -6.00 22.71
C GLU A 196 -0.14 -7.39 22.07
N ARG A 197 -0.62 -7.60 20.83
CA ARG A 197 -0.62 -8.91 20.15
C ARG A 197 -0.09 -8.78 18.73
N LYS A 198 1.20 -9.06 18.55
CA LYS A 198 1.91 -8.75 17.29
C LYS A 198 2.51 -9.99 16.61
N HIS A 199 1.74 -11.07 16.42
CA HIS A 199 2.29 -12.33 15.90
C HIS A 199 1.58 -12.94 14.67
N ALA A 200 0.63 -12.24 14.05
CA ALA A 200 -0.30 -12.86 13.11
C ALA A 200 0.22 -13.25 11.71
N LEU A 201 1.21 -12.56 11.14
CA LEU A 201 1.50 -12.67 9.69
C LEU A 201 2.98 -12.92 9.36
N ASN A 202 3.35 -14.20 9.23
CA ASN A 202 4.68 -14.64 8.81
C ASN A 202 4.66 -15.43 7.48
N GLY A 203 5.81 -15.99 7.08
CA GLY A 203 5.95 -16.81 5.87
C GLY A 203 5.05 -18.07 5.85
N PRO A 204 4.97 -18.85 6.93
CA PRO A 204 3.97 -19.93 7.10
C PRO A 204 2.54 -19.49 6.77
N VAL A 205 2.11 -18.37 7.35
CA VAL A 205 0.75 -17.83 7.19
C VAL A 205 0.52 -17.38 5.75
N PHE A 206 1.50 -16.70 5.16
CA PHE A 206 1.49 -16.36 3.75
C PHE A 206 1.23 -17.58 2.86
N ARG A 207 1.90 -18.71 3.14
CA ARG A 207 1.71 -19.95 2.37
C ARG A 207 0.28 -20.48 2.48
N CYS A 208 -0.26 -20.52 3.70
CA CYS A 208 -1.64 -20.96 3.96
C CYS A 208 -2.66 -20.08 3.24
N LEU A 209 -2.50 -18.76 3.29
CA LEU A 209 -3.44 -17.81 2.69
C LEU A 209 -3.36 -17.80 1.16
N VAL A 210 -2.16 -17.82 0.57
CA VAL A 210 -2.02 -17.95 -0.90
C VAL A 210 -2.63 -19.26 -1.38
N HIS A 211 -2.46 -20.35 -0.63
CA HIS A 211 -3.10 -21.62 -0.95
C HIS A 211 -4.63 -21.56 -0.81
N ALA A 212 -5.16 -20.95 0.25
CA ALA A 212 -6.60 -20.77 0.44
C ALA A 212 -7.24 -20.00 -0.73
N PHE A 213 -6.59 -18.95 -1.19
CA PHE A 213 -7.03 -18.11 -2.31
C PHE A 213 -6.55 -18.61 -3.68
N ARG A 214 -6.01 -19.83 -3.80
CA ARG A 214 -5.41 -20.37 -5.03
C ARG A 214 -6.25 -20.12 -6.29
N HIS A 215 -7.55 -20.38 -6.21
CA HIS A 215 -8.45 -20.22 -7.34
C HIS A 215 -8.44 -18.79 -7.91
N VAL A 216 -8.48 -17.76 -7.05
CA VAL A 216 -8.45 -16.37 -7.52
C VAL A 216 -7.07 -15.97 -8.03
N PHE A 217 -5.97 -16.47 -7.42
CA PHE A 217 -4.61 -16.24 -7.95
C PHE A 217 -4.45 -16.77 -9.38
N GLU A 218 -5.02 -17.94 -9.66
CA GLU A 218 -4.95 -18.59 -10.98
C GLU A 218 -5.89 -17.94 -12.02
N THR A 219 -6.96 -17.26 -11.59
CA THR A 219 -8.03 -16.82 -12.51
C THR A 219 -8.16 -15.30 -12.64
N SER A 220 -8.44 -14.60 -11.54
CA SER A 220 -8.96 -13.23 -11.56
C SER A 220 -8.08 -12.19 -10.87
N LEU A 221 -7.21 -12.61 -9.94
CA LEU A 221 -6.41 -11.71 -9.12
C LEU A 221 -5.36 -10.97 -9.96
N ARG A 222 -5.25 -9.66 -9.73
CA ARG A 222 -4.32 -8.75 -10.43
C ARG A 222 -3.44 -7.97 -9.47
N SER A 223 -3.92 -7.67 -8.27
CA SER A 223 -3.16 -6.96 -7.24
C SER A 223 -3.19 -7.73 -5.93
N PHE A 224 -2.00 -7.99 -5.37
CA PHE A 224 -1.85 -8.66 -4.09
C PHE A 224 -0.89 -7.92 -3.16
N THR A 225 -1.33 -7.65 -1.93
CA THR A 225 -0.52 -7.08 -0.86
C THR A 225 -0.55 -7.99 0.37
N PHE A 226 0.63 -8.29 0.91
CA PHE A 226 0.78 -9.01 2.17
C PHE A 226 1.70 -8.25 3.12
N GLY A 227 1.12 -7.66 4.16
CA GLY A 227 1.80 -6.92 5.22
C GLY A 227 2.41 -7.85 6.26
N TYR A 228 3.50 -8.52 5.90
CA TYR A 228 4.31 -9.34 6.82
C TYR A 228 4.62 -8.60 8.13
N ASN A 229 4.33 -9.24 9.25
CA ASN A 229 4.54 -8.75 10.61
C ASN A 229 4.95 -9.91 11.52
N ASP A 230 6.26 -10.09 11.70
CA ASP A 230 6.86 -11.03 12.66
C ASP A 230 7.93 -10.31 13.45
N ILE A 231 7.63 -10.02 14.72
CA ILE A 231 8.48 -9.23 15.62
C ILE A 231 9.54 -10.06 16.31
N HIS A 232 9.25 -11.34 16.52
CA HIS A 232 10.17 -12.19 17.25
C HIS A 232 11.29 -12.68 16.36
N HIS A 233 11.07 -12.77 15.04
CA HIS A 233 12.02 -13.35 14.09
C HIS A 233 12.51 -14.77 14.48
N GLY A 234 12.06 -15.33 15.61
CA GLY A 234 12.60 -16.54 16.24
C GLY A 234 12.22 -17.79 15.48
N TYR A 235 11.19 -17.69 14.62
CA TYR A 235 10.78 -18.79 13.76
C TYR A 235 11.64 -18.94 12.49
N LEU A 236 12.54 -17.99 12.17
CA LEU A 236 13.52 -18.15 11.09
C LEU A 236 14.41 -19.39 11.25
N HIS A 237 14.56 -19.92 12.48
CA HIS A 237 15.42 -21.07 12.75
C HIS A 237 14.76 -22.27 13.43
N GLN A 238 13.51 -22.16 13.92
CA GLN A 238 12.83 -23.27 14.58
C GLN A 238 11.44 -23.62 13.99
N GLY A 239 10.81 -22.73 13.21
CA GLY A 239 9.47 -22.96 12.64
C GLY A 239 9.45 -23.57 11.24
N ASP A 240 10.58 -23.53 10.53
CA ASP A 240 10.68 -24.03 9.16
C ASP A 240 10.55 -25.56 9.06
N ALA A 241 10.66 -26.27 10.20
CA ALA A 241 10.54 -27.73 10.25
C ALA A 241 9.09 -28.24 10.14
N THR A 242 8.08 -27.40 10.42
CA THR A 242 6.69 -27.86 10.61
C THR A 242 5.70 -27.46 9.52
N ILE A 243 6.01 -26.51 8.62
CA ILE A 243 5.12 -26.28 7.47
C ILE A 243 5.42 -27.32 6.42
N SER A 244 4.43 -28.17 6.19
CA SER A 244 4.46 -29.21 5.18
C SER A 244 4.74 -28.61 3.80
N ASP A 245 5.61 -29.27 3.02
CA ASP A 245 5.82 -28.99 1.60
C ASP A 245 4.49 -29.00 0.78
N ALA A 246 3.38 -29.44 1.39
CA ALA A 246 2.03 -29.48 0.81
C ALA A 246 1.46 -28.11 0.39
N LEU A 247 1.86 -27.00 1.02
CA LEU A 247 1.28 -25.67 0.76
C LEU A 247 2.26 -24.76 0.00
N ASP A 248 2.68 -25.15 -1.22
CA ASP A 248 3.64 -24.36 -2.01
C ASP A 248 3.01 -23.14 -2.70
N ALA A 249 2.98 -22.00 -1.98
CA ALA A 249 2.56 -20.71 -2.52
C ALA A 249 3.39 -20.24 -3.72
N ARG A 250 4.63 -20.70 -3.89
CA ARG A 250 5.51 -20.23 -4.97
C ARG A 250 5.05 -20.72 -6.34
N ALA A 251 4.56 -21.96 -6.42
CA ALA A 251 4.00 -22.49 -7.65
C ALA A 251 2.76 -21.69 -8.08
N ILE A 252 1.89 -21.37 -7.11
CA ILE A 252 0.68 -20.56 -7.32
C ILE A 252 1.06 -19.15 -7.81
N LEU A 253 1.98 -18.47 -7.13
CA LEU A 253 2.47 -17.15 -7.55
C LEU A 253 3.06 -17.17 -8.95
N LYS A 254 3.86 -18.19 -9.28
CA LYS A 254 4.51 -18.31 -10.59
C LYS A 254 3.51 -18.47 -11.72
N GLN A 255 2.42 -19.18 -11.47
CA GLN A 255 1.34 -19.43 -12.44
C GLN A 255 0.29 -18.31 -12.48
N SER A 256 0.27 -17.45 -11.47
CA SER A 256 -0.69 -16.34 -11.38
C SER A 256 -0.49 -15.29 -12.49
N HIS A 257 -1.54 -14.51 -12.69
CA HIS A 257 -1.57 -13.36 -13.61
C HIS A 257 -1.47 -12.02 -12.88
N LEU A 258 -0.76 -11.99 -11.75
CA LEU A 258 -0.61 -10.78 -10.96
C LEU A 258 0.14 -9.70 -11.75
N GLU A 259 -0.40 -8.48 -11.71
CA GLU A 259 0.20 -7.27 -12.27
C GLU A 259 0.88 -6.44 -11.18
N HIS A 260 0.35 -6.48 -9.95
CA HIS A 260 0.83 -5.71 -8.81
C HIS A 260 1.08 -6.63 -7.61
N LEU A 261 2.29 -6.56 -7.04
CA LEU A 261 2.68 -7.36 -5.89
C LEU A 261 3.44 -6.53 -4.85
N LYS A 262 2.99 -6.56 -3.59
CA LYS A 262 3.65 -5.94 -2.44
C LYS A 262 3.82 -6.97 -1.32
N ILE A 263 5.04 -7.43 -1.09
CA ILE A 263 5.35 -8.49 -0.11
C ILE A 263 6.70 -8.27 0.56
N ASP A 264 6.96 -9.05 1.60
CA ASP A 264 8.29 -9.21 2.16
C ASP A 264 9.03 -10.34 1.44
N THR A 265 10.33 -10.19 1.25
CA THR A 265 11.21 -11.24 0.71
C THR A 265 11.17 -12.53 1.52
N MET A 266 10.87 -12.47 2.82
CA MET A 266 10.68 -13.64 3.67
C MET A 266 9.57 -14.57 3.16
N CYS A 267 8.55 -14.03 2.47
CA CYS A 267 7.49 -14.82 1.85
C CYS A 267 7.98 -15.68 0.67
N LEU A 268 9.18 -15.43 0.14
CA LEU A 268 9.76 -16.11 -1.01
C LEU A 268 10.76 -17.23 -0.67
N HIS A 269 11.01 -17.47 0.63
CA HIS A 269 11.96 -18.47 1.10
C HIS A 269 11.51 -19.90 0.74
N ARG A 270 12.46 -20.73 0.32
CA ARG A 270 12.23 -22.17 0.10
C ARG A 270 12.11 -22.90 1.44
N PRO A 271 11.13 -23.80 1.64
CA PRO A 271 11.12 -24.68 2.80
C PRO A 271 12.39 -25.56 2.84
N ARG A 272 12.92 -25.84 4.04
CA ARG A 272 13.92 -26.89 4.32
C ARG A 272 15.28 -26.76 3.60
N GLN A 273 15.98 -25.65 3.78
CA GLN A 273 17.39 -25.56 3.39
C GLN A 273 18.25 -25.17 4.59
N THR A 274 18.44 -26.11 5.53
CA THR A 274 19.24 -25.89 6.75
C THR A 274 20.74 -25.70 6.51
N GLU A 275 21.22 -25.86 5.27
CA GLU A 275 22.66 -25.86 4.94
C GLU A 275 23.07 -24.92 3.79
N ASN A 276 22.17 -24.09 3.24
CA ASN A 276 22.48 -23.24 2.09
C ASN A 276 22.60 -21.74 2.43
N LEU A 277 23.36 -21.01 1.60
CA LEU A 277 23.46 -19.56 1.65
C LEU A 277 22.07 -18.93 1.44
N ARG A 278 21.71 -17.89 2.21
CA ARG A 278 20.42 -17.19 2.12
C ARG A 278 20.07 -16.69 0.70
N SER A 279 21.09 -16.35 -0.09
CA SER A 279 20.94 -15.96 -1.50
C SER A 279 20.45 -17.10 -2.42
N LEU A 280 20.51 -18.35 -1.97
CA LEU A 280 19.98 -19.53 -2.67
C LEU A 280 18.58 -19.90 -2.15
N GLU A 281 18.24 -19.49 -0.93
CA GLU A 281 16.92 -19.68 -0.31
C GLU A 281 15.86 -18.72 -0.87
N LEU A 282 16.27 -17.50 -1.21
CA LEU A 282 15.40 -16.56 -1.88
C LEU A 282 15.15 -17.05 -3.30
N GLY A 283 13.91 -17.46 -3.58
CA GLY A 283 13.52 -18.02 -4.86
C GLY A 283 12.74 -17.04 -5.72
N PRO A 284 13.23 -15.83 -6.09
CA PRO A 284 12.45 -14.88 -6.88
C PRO A 284 12.12 -15.42 -8.28
N SER A 285 12.64 -16.59 -8.65
CA SER A 285 12.17 -17.48 -9.72
C SER A 285 10.68 -17.81 -9.68
N CYS A 286 10.01 -17.65 -8.53
CA CYS A 286 8.57 -17.88 -8.39
C CYS A 286 7.69 -16.65 -8.69
N LEU A 287 8.28 -15.46 -8.89
CA LEU A 287 7.49 -14.29 -9.25
C LEU A 287 6.88 -14.44 -10.66
N PRO A 288 5.62 -14.01 -10.85
CA PRO A 288 4.93 -14.11 -12.14
C PRO A 288 5.54 -13.18 -13.18
N SER A 289 5.52 -13.60 -14.45
CA SER A 289 6.05 -12.81 -15.57
C SER A 289 5.14 -11.62 -15.95
N SER A 290 3.88 -11.64 -15.53
CA SER A 290 2.88 -10.61 -15.79
C SER A 290 3.02 -9.34 -14.95
N LEU A 291 3.98 -9.31 -14.01
CA LEU A 291 4.16 -8.18 -13.10
C LEU A 291 4.47 -6.88 -13.85
N ARG A 292 3.74 -5.83 -13.49
CA ARG A 292 3.95 -4.43 -13.88
C ARG A 292 4.58 -3.62 -12.75
N THR A 293 4.16 -3.88 -11.51
CA THR A 293 4.71 -3.22 -10.33
C THR A 293 5.08 -4.23 -9.26
N LEU A 294 6.30 -4.11 -8.73
CA LEU A 294 6.80 -4.96 -7.67
C LEU A 294 7.32 -4.12 -6.50
N TYR A 295 6.76 -4.33 -5.31
CA TYR A 295 7.29 -3.82 -4.06
C TYR A 295 7.82 -4.99 -3.22
N LEU A 296 9.11 -4.95 -2.89
CA LEU A 296 9.75 -5.91 -2.01
C LEU A 296 10.31 -5.20 -0.79
N ARG A 297 9.94 -5.67 0.40
CA ARG A 297 10.62 -5.34 1.65
C ARG A 297 11.61 -6.44 2.00
N HIS A 298 12.81 -6.07 2.43
CA HIS A 298 13.88 -7.01 2.72
C HIS A 298 14.62 -6.64 4.01
N LEU A 299 14.74 -7.60 4.93
CA LEU A 299 15.55 -7.46 6.13
C LEU A 299 16.93 -8.08 5.93
N VAL A 300 18.00 -7.31 6.15
CA VAL A 300 19.38 -7.78 6.04
C VAL A 300 19.76 -8.66 7.25
N ALA A 301 20.24 -9.88 6.98
CA ALA A 301 20.69 -10.80 8.02
C ALA A 301 22.08 -10.39 8.54
N ALA A 302 22.13 -9.84 9.75
CA ALA A 302 23.38 -9.40 10.38
C ALA A 302 24.18 -10.53 11.04
N GLY A 303 23.57 -11.70 11.28
CA GLY A 303 24.13 -12.78 12.12
C GLY A 303 25.33 -13.54 11.54
N ASN A 304 25.46 -13.61 10.20
CA ASN A 304 26.53 -14.37 9.52
C ASN A 304 27.70 -13.49 9.05
N LEU A 305 27.74 -12.23 9.44
CA LEU A 305 28.78 -11.30 9.00
C LEU A 305 29.97 -11.41 9.96
N ASN A 306 31.06 -12.01 9.48
CA ASN A 306 32.28 -12.19 10.25
C ASN A 306 32.72 -10.83 10.86
N PRO A 307 32.76 -10.68 12.20
CA PRO A 307 32.98 -9.39 12.86
C PRO A 307 34.35 -8.77 12.56
N ILE A 308 35.28 -9.57 12.04
CA ILE A 308 36.66 -9.17 11.73
C ILE A 308 36.77 -8.50 10.35
N GLU A 309 35.95 -8.91 9.37
CA GLU A 309 36.13 -8.44 7.98
C GLU A 309 35.27 -7.23 7.64
N ARG A 310 34.18 -6.94 8.37
CA ARG A 310 33.29 -5.77 8.19
C ARG A 310 32.98 -5.43 6.71
N ASN A 311 33.00 -6.42 5.82
CA ASN A 311 32.96 -6.19 4.38
C ASN A 311 31.86 -7.02 3.73
N LEU A 312 30.74 -6.35 3.43
CA LEU A 312 29.60 -6.88 2.70
C LEU A 312 29.95 -7.31 1.26
N MET A 313 31.05 -6.84 0.68
CA MET A 313 31.39 -7.15 -0.73
C MET A 313 31.54 -8.66 -1.01
N HIS A 314 31.81 -9.45 0.03
CA HIS A 314 31.99 -10.90 -0.08
C HIS A 314 30.95 -11.72 0.69
N SER A 315 29.89 -11.10 1.23
CA SER A 315 28.86 -11.81 1.98
C SER A 315 27.74 -12.33 1.07
N ASP A 316 27.09 -13.42 1.50
CA ASP A 316 25.88 -13.96 0.86
C ASP A 316 24.79 -12.91 0.71
N GLU A 317 24.75 -11.95 1.63
CA GLU A 317 23.78 -10.87 1.62
C GLU A 317 24.01 -9.91 0.45
N ALA A 318 25.25 -9.60 0.08
CA ALA A 318 25.50 -8.82 -1.12
C ALA A 318 25.08 -9.55 -2.39
N GLN A 319 25.20 -10.88 -2.43
CA GLN A 319 24.66 -11.68 -3.52
C GLN A 319 23.13 -11.62 -3.55
N CYS A 320 22.46 -11.74 -2.40
CA CYS A 320 21.02 -11.57 -2.25
C CYS A 320 20.55 -10.20 -2.80
N LEU A 321 21.13 -9.11 -2.30
CA LEU A 321 20.79 -7.75 -2.74
C LEU A 321 21.02 -7.56 -4.24
N SER A 322 22.13 -8.10 -4.76
CA SER A 322 22.41 -8.11 -6.19
C SER A 322 21.36 -8.88 -6.98
N GLN A 323 20.92 -10.05 -6.52
CA GLN A 323 19.87 -10.83 -7.16
C GLN A 323 18.53 -10.07 -7.19
N LEU A 324 18.14 -9.43 -6.08
CA LEU A 324 16.91 -8.66 -5.97
C LEU A 324 16.93 -7.48 -6.95
N VAL A 325 17.99 -6.66 -6.97
CA VAL A 325 18.10 -5.54 -7.93
C VAL A 325 18.14 -6.03 -9.37
N ASN A 326 18.80 -7.17 -9.63
CA ASN A 326 18.85 -7.77 -10.96
C ASN A 326 17.51 -8.34 -11.44
N LEU A 327 16.45 -8.38 -10.63
CA LEU A 327 15.11 -8.67 -11.16
C LEU A 327 14.70 -7.64 -12.21
N GLY A 328 15.03 -6.37 -11.98
CA GLY A 328 14.73 -5.28 -12.92
C GLY A 328 15.60 -5.27 -14.18
N THR A 329 16.66 -6.08 -14.26
CA THR A 329 17.48 -6.23 -15.48
C THR A 329 16.99 -7.38 -16.37
N ARG A 330 16.22 -8.33 -15.81
CA ARG A 330 15.75 -9.54 -16.49
C ARG A 330 14.48 -9.33 -17.32
N ARG A 331 14.53 -8.43 -18.32
CA ARG A 331 13.39 -8.15 -19.22
C ARG A 331 12.85 -9.39 -19.95
N ALA A 332 13.71 -10.37 -20.26
CA ALA A 332 13.26 -11.63 -20.86
C ALA A 332 12.30 -12.42 -19.95
N ARG A 333 12.41 -12.22 -18.63
CA ARG A 333 11.57 -12.90 -17.63
C ARG A 333 10.40 -12.04 -17.17
N PHE A 334 10.60 -10.73 -17.06
CA PHE A 334 9.60 -9.76 -16.65
C PHE A 334 9.46 -8.69 -17.75
N PRO A 335 8.77 -9.00 -18.86
CA PRO A 335 8.69 -8.12 -20.02
C PRO A 335 7.88 -6.83 -19.76
N HIS A 336 6.95 -6.87 -18.81
CA HIS A 336 6.02 -5.77 -18.52
C HIS A 336 6.32 -5.02 -17.22
N LEU A 337 7.45 -5.32 -16.56
CA LEU A 337 7.78 -4.72 -15.27
C LEU A 337 8.27 -3.28 -15.47
N ASP A 338 7.41 -2.32 -15.13
CA ASP A 338 7.64 -0.89 -15.31
C ASP A 338 8.20 -0.23 -14.05
N LYS A 339 7.73 -0.66 -12.88
CA LYS A 339 8.09 -0.08 -11.58
C LYS A 339 8.53 -1.15 -10.59
N MET A 340 9.65 -0.91 -9.92
CA MET A 340 10.13 -1.73 -8.82
C MET A 340 10.50 -0.85 -7.63
N ALA A 341 9.97 -1.15 -6.45
CA ALA A 341 10.37 -0.56 -5.19
C ALA A 341 11.04 -1.64 -4.33
N LEU A 342 12.23 -1.35 -3.83
CA LEU A 342 12.98 -2.23 -2.95
C LEU A 342 13.30 -1.49 -1.65
N ALA A 343 12.66 -1.92 -0.58
CA ALA A 343 12.76 -1.33 0.74
C ALA A 343 13.65 -2.23 1.61
N ILE A 344 14.88 -1.79 1.88
CA ILE A 344 15.94 -2.60 2.50
C ILE A 344 16.17 -2.09 3.92
N SER A 345 15.88 -2.97 4.87
CA SER A 345 16.13 -2.73 6.29
C SER A 345 17.49 -3.28 6.66
N LEU A 346 18.36 -2.42 7.15
CA LEU A 346 19.75 -2.76 7.43
C LEU A 346 20.25 -2.11 8.73
N PRO A 347 21.21 -2.75 9.44
CA PRO A 347 21.91 -2.12 10.55
C PRO A 347 22.70 -0.89 10.09
N VAL A 348 22.71 0.17 10.90
CA VAL A 348 23.30 1.49 10.55
C VAL A 348 24.72 1.40 9.97
N PHE A 349 25.56 0.52 10.52
CA PHE A 349 26.94 0.35 10.08
C PHE A 349 27.11 -0.32 8.71
N PHE A 350 26.02 -0.80 8.07
CA PHE A 350 26.03 -1.41 6.74
C PHE A 350 25.54 -0.49 5.62
N GLU A 351 25.03 0.70 5.94
CA GLU A 351 24.36 1.58 4.99
C GLU A 351 25.26 1.97 3.81
N ASP A 352 26.50 2.39 4.09
CA ASP A 352 27.46 2.83 3.08
C ASP A 352 27.88 1.73 2.09
N VAL A 353 27.93 0.48 2.54
CA VAL A 353 28.34 -0.65 1.69
C VAL A 353 27.16 -1.13 0.86
N ALA A 354 25.98 -1.28 1.48
CA ALA A 354 24.75 -1.60 0.76
C ALA A 354 24.45 -0.54 -0.31
N ALA A 355 24.54 0.75 0.02
CA ALA A 355 24.35 1.83 -0.93
C ALA A 355 25.31 1.76 -2.13
N ARG A 356 26.58 1.38 -1.92
CA ARG A 356 27.55 1.18 -3.01
C ARG A 356 27.16 0.03 -3.93
N ILE A 357 26.86 -1.15 -3.38
CA ILE A 357 26.44 -2.33 -4.15
C ILE A 357 25.19 -2.01 -4.97
N LEU A 358 24.18 -1.43 -4.32
CA LEU A 358 22.92 -1.06 -4.94
C LEU A 358 23.11 -0.01 -6.03
N LYS A 359 23.94 1.03 -5.82
CA LYS A 359 24.25 2.02 -6.86
C LYS A 359 24.87 1.39 -8.09
N VAL A 360 25.78 0.43 -7.93
CA VAL A 360 26.43 -0.26 -9.05
C VAL A 360 25.42 -1.10 -9.84
N GLN A 361 24.54 -1.85 -9.17
CA GLN A 361 23.56 -2.70 -9.86
C GLN A 361 22.39 -1.89 -10.42
N ALA A 362 21.92 -0.85 -9.72
CA ALA A 362 20.82 0.01 -10.15
C ALA A 362 21.11 0.71 -11.49
N ARG A 363 22.37 1.06 -11.77
CA ARG A 363 22.78 1.62 -13.07
C ARG A 363 22.49 0.71 -14.26
N LYS A 364 22.37 -0.60 -14.04
CA LYS A 364 22.06 -1.60 -15.08
C LYS A 364 20.56 -1.79 -15.29
N VAL A 365 19.73 -1.30 -14.37
CA VAL A 365 18.28 -1.48 -14.36
C VAL A 365 17.64 -0.48 -15.32
N LYS A 366 16.84 -1.00 -16.26
CA LYS A 366 16.16 -0.20 -17.30
C LYS A 366 14.65 -0.07 -17.00
N LEU A 367 14.29 0.19 -15.76
CA LEU A 367 12.93 0.44 -15.29
C LEU A 367 12.93 1.48 -14.18
N HIS A 368 11.75 1.93 -13.74
CA HIS A 368 11.63 2.88 -12.62
C HIS A 368 11.93 2.16 -11.29
N LEU A 369 13.18 2.29 -10.82
CA LEU A 369 13.66 1.65 -9.60
C LEU A 369 13.69 2.64 -8.43
N GLU A 370 12.84 2.41 -7.45
CA GLU A 370 12.81 3.09 -6.16
C GLU A 370 13.58 2.26 -5.14
N LEU A 371 14.65 2.82 -4.56
CA LEU A 371 15.41 2.18 -3.49
C LEU A 371 15.17 2.96 -2.21
N ILE A 372 14.73 2.26 -1.16
CA ILE A 372 14.47 2.83 0.16
C ILE A 372 15.38 2.11 1.14
N LEU A 373 16.33 2.82 1.72
CA LEU A 373 17.14 2.30 2.82
C LEU A 373 16.45 2.73 4.12
N MET A 374 16.20 1.78 5.01
CA MET A 374 15.58 2.05 6.30
C MET A 374 16.32 1.33 7.42
N SER A 375 16.12 1.79 8.65
CA SER A 375 16.73 1.15 9.80
C SER A 375 16.04 -0.19 10.09
N ALA A 376 16.78 -1.13 10.68
CA ALA A 376 16.18 -2.37 11.19
C ALA A 376 15.08 -2.12 12.24
N TRP A 377 15.11 -0.97 12.93
CA TRP A 377 14.06 -0.56 13.86
C TRP A 377 12.77 -0.13 13.16
N ASP A 378 12.89 0.53 12.00
CA ASP A 378 11.71 0.90 11.20
C ASP A 378 11.00 -0.34 10.66
N TYR A 379 11.74 -1.42 10.37
CA TYR A 379 11.16 -2.69 9.90
C TYR A 379 10.13 -3.27 10.87
N VAL A 380 10.42 -3.22 12.18
CA VAL A 380 9.56 -3.74 13.27
C VAL A 380 8.65 -2.65 13.86
N SER A 381 8.60 -1.47 13.25
CA SER A 381 7.82 -0.34 13.75
C SER A 381 6.31 -0.59 13.62
N ASP A 382 5.58 -0.22 14.67
CA ASP A 382 4.11 -0.20 14.69
C ASP A 382 3.52 0.83 13.73
N ASP A 383 4.28 1.87 13.41
CA ASP A 383 3.94 2.81 12.37
C ASP A 383 4.15 2.16 10.99
N ILE A 384 3.04 1.77 10.33
CA ILE A 384 3.00 1.17 8.98
C ILE A 384 3.77 2.01 7.98
N THR A 385 3.71 3.33 8.11
CA THR A 385 4.35 4.24 7.17
C THR A 385 5.87 4.20 7.29
N ARG A 386 6.39 3.70 8.42
CA ARG A 386 7.81 3.41 8.63
C ARG A 386 8.18 1.99 8.27
N SER A 387 7.35 1.00 8.61
CA SER A 387 7.65 -0.41 8.37
C SER A 387 7.38 -0.86 6.93
N TRP A 388 6.48 -0.17 6.22
CA TRP A 388 6.19 -0.36 4.80
C TRP A 388 6.27 0.96 4.04
N PRO A 389 7.44 1.63 4.05
CA PRO A 389 7.57 2.96 3.52
C PRO A 389 7.37 2.94 2.01
N GLU A 390 6.64 3.92 1.52
CA GLU A 390 6.64 4.25 0.10
C GLU A 390 7.80 5.19 -0.19
N TYR A 391 8.30 5.14 -1.42
CA TYR A 391 9.40 6.01 -1.81
C TYR A 391 8.95 7.48 -1.78
N ASP A 392 9.58 8.25 -0.91
CA ASP A 392 9.42 9.70 -0.83
C ASP A 392 10.70 10.36 -1.35
N ALA A 393 10.60 11.05 -2.49
CA ALA A 393 11.72 11.75 -3.12
C ALA A 393 12.39 12.77 -2.18
N ILE A 394 11.66 13.31 -1.20
CA ILE A 394 12.18 14.27 -0.21
C ILE A 394 13.16 13.59 0.76
N ARG A 395 13.07 12.27 0.91
CA ARG A 395 13.91 11.46 1.81
C ARG A 395 14.97 10.64 1.06
N ASP A 396 15.08 10.73 -0.27
CA ASP A 396 16.09 9.98 -1.02
C ASP A 396 17.48 10.64 -0.90
N PRO A 397 18.45 10.01 -0.21
CA PRO A 397 19.81 10.54 -0.09
C PRO A 397 20.58 10.61 -1.42
N ARG A 398 20.01 10.08 -2.52
CA ARG A 398 20.56 10.14 -3.88
C ARG A 398 20.07 11.34 -4.67
N GLN A 399 19.06 12.08 -4.21
CA GLN A 399 18.75 13.39 -4.77
C GLN A 399 19.63 14.43 -4.06
N PRO A 400 20.74 14.87 -4.67
CA PRO A 400 21.26 16.18 -4.28
C PRO A 400 20.10 17.16 -4.54
N PHE A 401 19.75 17.94 -3.52
CA PHE A 401 18.87 19.10 -3.69
C PHE A 401 19.57 20.06 -4.67
N TYR A 402 19.42 19.81 -5.96
CA TYR A 402 19.88 20.69 -7.01
C TYR A 402 18.67 21.51 -7.44
N ASP A 403 18.47 22.60 -6.72
CA ASP A 403 17.63 23.70 -7.19
C ASP A 403 18.53 24.61 -8.04
N PRO A 404 18.38 24.64 -9.38
CA PRO A 404 19.17 25.52 -10.24
C PRO A 404 18.88 27.01 -10.01
N THR A 405 17.93 27.36 -9.14
CA THR A 405 17.59 28.74 -8.78
C THR A 405 18.15 29.20 -7.43
N LEU A 406 18.80 28.31 -6.66
CA LEU A 406 19.47 28.68 -5.41
C LEU A 406 20.96 28.99 -5.68
N PRO A 407 21.43 30.24 -5.47
CA PRO A 407 22.86 30.53 -5.51
C PRO A 407 23.57 29.81 -4.36
N LEU A 408 24.68 29.15 -4.68
CA LEU A 408 25.61 28.51 -3.75
C LEU A 408 25.96 29.46 -2.58
N MET A 409 25.36 29.23 -1.41
CA MET A 409 25.86 29.79 -0.15
C MET A 409 26.68 28.75 0.58
N ASN A 410 27.93 29.12 0.87
CA ASN A 410 28.94 28.30 1.51
C ASN A 410 28.49 27.70 2.86
N ASN A 411 28.77 26.42 3.02
CA ASN A 411 28.68 25.67 4.27
C ASN A 411 29.64 26.23 5.32
N ALA A 412 29.14 27.06 6.23
CA ALA A 412 29.84 27.38 7.49
C ALA A 412 28.92 27.78 8.68
N ALA A 413 27.60 27.94 8.51
CA ALA A 413 26.78 28.63 9.52
C ALA A 413 25.71 27.78 10.25
N LEU A 414 25.67 26.45 10.09
CA LEU A 414 24.61 25.61 10.68
C LEU A 414 25.02 24.78 11.92
N GLN A 415 26.11 25.14 12.61
CA GLN A 415 26.55 24.45 13.83
C GLN A 415 26.32 25.20 15.15
N GLN A 416 25.54 26.29 15.20
CA GLN A 416 25.39 27.09 16.44
C GLN A 416 23.97 27.49 16.88
N GLN A 417 22.91 26.79 16.46
CA GLN A 417 21.58 27.04 17.03
C GLN A 417 20.87 25.74 17.47
N ALA A 418 21.55 24.99 18.33
CA ALA A 418 20.89 24.15 19.32
C ALA A 418 21.08 24.83 20.68
N MET A 419 20.08 25.58 21.12
CA MET A 419 19.72 25.90 22.52
C MET A 419 18.92 27.20 22.54
N THR A 420 17.60 27.09 22.67
CA THR A 420 16.75 27.90 23.56
C THR A 420 15.28 27.52 23.30
N ARG A 421 14.68 26.78 24.24
CA ARG A 421 13.21 26.74 24.39
C ARG A 421 12.76 28.08 24.99
N PRO A 422 11.54 28.53 24.65
CA PRO A 422 10.63 28.91 25.72
C PRO A 422 9.23 28.31 25.57
N SER A 423 8.69 27.96 26.73
CA SER A 423 7.28 27.73 27.04
C SER A 423 6.44 28.95 26.69
N MET A 424 5.20 28.76 26.20
CA MET A 424 4.03 29.58 26.54
C MET A 424 2.72 28.94 26.06
N ARG A 425 1.67 29.23 26.85
CA ARG A 425 0.29 28.77 26.79
C ARG A 425 -0.55 29.42 25.67
N ASN A 426 -1.72 28.78 25.43
CA ASN A 426 -3.00 29.29 24.88
C ASN A 426 -3.07 29.48 23.34
N PRO A 427 -4.25 29.59 22.67
CA PRO A 427 -5.66 29.44 23.10
C PRO A 427 -6.54 28.54 22.19
N VAL A 428 -7.77 28.27 22.64
CA VAL A 428 -8.89 27.75 21.85
C VAL A 428 -9.25 28.78 20.76
N GLY A 429 -9.09 28.42 19.48
CA GLY A 429 -9.41 29.30 18.34
C GLY A 429 -8.49 29.17 17.11
N GLY A 430 -7.37 28.45 17.19
CA GLY A 430 -6.36 28.37 16.13
C GLY A 430 -6.61 27.38 14.98
N GLY A 431 -7.70 26.61 15.00
CA GLY A 431 -7.95 25.53 14.03
C GLY A 431 -8.27 26.03 12.62
N LEU A 432 -9.13 27.06 12.50
CA LEU A 432 -9.61 27.55 11.21
C LEU A 432 -8.51 28.25 10.40
N LYS A 433 -7.70 29.08 11.08
CA LYS A 433 -6.57 29.78 10.44
C LYS A 433 -5.49 28.80 9.98
N LYS A 434 -5.15 27.80 10.81
CA LYS A 434 -4.21 26.74 10.41
C LYS A 434 -4.73 25.89 9.26
N GLY A 435 -6.02 25.57 9.24
CA GLY A 435 -6.66 24.84 8.13
C GLY A 435 -6.60 25.62 6.82
N ILE A 436 -6.97 26.91 6.85
CA ILE A 436 -6.91 27.79 5.68
C ILE A 436 -5.46 27.99 5.22
N ASP A 437 -4.51 28.27 6.12
CA ASP A 437 -3.10 28.47 5.77
C ASP A 437 -2.44 27.19 5.21
N SER A 438 -2.91 26.01 5.62
CA SER A 438 -2.43 24.73 5.10
C SER A 438 -3.04 24.42 3.73
N LEU A 439 -4.30 24.79 3.51
CA LEU A 439 -4.97 24.66 2.21
C LEU A 439 -4.38 25.65 1.19
N THR A 440 -4.16 26.91 1.58
CA THR A 440 -3.53 27.93 0.75
C THR A 440 -2.14 27.49 0.32
N ARG A 441 -1.31 26.96 1.23
CA ARG A 441 0.01 26.41 0.87
C ARG A 441 -0.07 25.18 -0.04
N LEU A 442 -1.09 24.35 0.09
CA LEU A 442 -1.30 23.18 -0.77
C LEU A 442 -1.78 23.61 -2.18
N LEU A 443 -2.64 24.62 -2.24
CA LEU A 443 -3.15 25.21 -3.48
C LEU A 443 -2.06 25.99 -4.22
N GLU A 444 -1.27 26.83 -3.53
CA GLU A 444 -0.11 27.52 -4.11
C GLU A 444 0.85 26.52 -4.74
N ARG A 445 1.22 25.46 -4.01
CA ARG A 445 2.12 24.40 -4.53
C ARG A 445 1.56 23.63 -5.72
N LYS A 446 0.23 23.40 -5.78
CA LYS A 446 -0.41 22.70 -6.92
C LYS A 446 -0.63 23.63 -8.11
N ILE A 447 -0.96 24.90 -7.88
CA ILE A 447 -1.08 25.93 -8.92
C ILE A 447 0.29 26.18 -9.56
N ASP A 448 1.36 26.29 -8.77
CA ASP A 448 2.72 26.41 -9.28
C ASP A 448 3.10 25.21 -10.16
N ARG A 449 2.73 23.99 -9.76
CA ARG A 449 2.89 22.78 -10.59
C ARG A 449 2.09 22.82 -11.89
N GLN A 450 0.85 23.30 -11.85
CA GLN A 450 0.02 23.41 -13.07
C GLN A 450 0.54 24.50 -14.01
N ILE A 451 1.00 25.64 -13.47
CA ILE A 451 1.65 26.69 -14.24
C ILE A 451 2.94 26.16 -14.88
N LEU A 452 3.76 25.41 -14.13
CA LEU A 452 4.96 24.74 -14.67
C LEU A 452 4.63 23.74 -15.78
N THR A 453 3.56 22.95 -15.62
CA THR A 453 3.11 21.98 -16.64
C THR A 453 2.60 22.68 -17.92
N VAL A 454 1.93 23.82 -17.77
CA VAL A 454 1.45 24.64 -18.89
C VAL A 454 2.61 25.34 -19.58
N GLN A 455 3.59 25.84 -18.83
CA GLN A 455 4.80 26.46 -19.37
C GLN A 455 5.68 25.45 -20.12
N THR A 456 5.83 24.22 -19.62
CA THR A 456 6.55 23.16 -20.35
C THR A 456 5.85 22.76 -21.64
N ARG A 457 4.51 22.63 -21.64
CA ARG A 457 3.74 22.38 -22.86
C ARG A 457 3.80 23.54 -23.86
N ALA A 458 3.81 24.79 -23.39
CA ALA A 458 3.98 25.96 -24.25
C ALA A 458 5.39 26.03 -24.84
N TYR A 459 6.42 25.62 -24.07
CA TYR A 459 7.80 25.56 -24.51
C TYR A 459 7.99 24.48 -25.60
N ASP A 460 7.43 23.29 -25.41
CA ASP A 460 7.47 22.19 -26.38
C ASP A 460 6.70 22.51 -27.67
N ALA A 461 5.60 23.28 -27.58
CA ALA A 461 4.86 23.76 -28.75
C ALA A 461 5.56 24.92 -29.50
N SER A 462 6.52 25.59 -28.87
CA SER A 462 7.30 26.70 -29.45
C SER A 462 8.68 26.28 -29.97
N ALA A 463 9.04 25.01 -29.86
CA ALA A 463 10.31 24.50 -30.34
C ALA A 463 10.39 24.63 -31.88
N PRO A 464 11.40 25.33 -32.44
CA PRO A 464 11.52 25.49 -33.88
C PRO A 464 11.85 24.15 -34.55
N SER A 465 11.08 23.82 -35.59
CA SER A 465 11.28 22.65 -36.44
C SER A 465 12.71 22.60 -37.01
N PRO A 466 13.40 21.44 -37.01
CA PRO A 466 14.74 21.35 -37.58
C PRO A 466 14.70 21.57 -39.10
N ALA A 467 15.51 22.52 -39.56
CA ALA A 467 15.65 22.89 -40.97
C ALA A 467 16.15 21.71 -41.84
N PRO A 468 15.74 21.63 -43.12
CA PRO A 468 16.18 20.57 -44.03
C PRO A 468 17.65 20.75 -44.44
N PRO A 469 18.36 19.67 -44.81
CA PRO A 469 19.77 19.75 -45.14
C PRO A 469 19.98 20.52 -46.46
N ALA A 470 20.85 21.54 -46.40
CA ALA A 470 21.25 22.32 -47.55
C ALA A 470 22.25 21.54 -48.42
N ASN A 471 21.89 21.39 -49.69
CA ASN A 471 22.77 20.98 -50.78
C ASN A 471 23.94 21.96 -50.96
N ALA A 472 25.17 21.45 -50.88
CA ALA A 472 26.32 21.96 -51.61
C ALA A 472 26.85 20.74 -52.39
N GLY A 473 26.92 20.71 -53.71
CA GLY A 473 27.38 21.77 -54.60
C GLY A 473 28.47 21.13 -55.45
N THR A 474 28.05 20.65 -56.61
CA THR A 474 28.82 20.06 -57.71
C THR A 474 30.09 20.87 -58.04
N LYS A 475 31.22 20.19 -58.26
CA LYS A 475 32.27 20.66 -59.18
C LYS A 475 32.68 19.54 -60.15
N HIS A 476 32.63 19.92 -61.42
CA HIS A 476 32.91 19.15 -62.62
C HIS A 476 34.40 18.79 -62.81
N ILE A 477 34.60 17.59 -63.37
CA ILE A 477 35.41 17.19 -64.56
C ILE A 477 36.82 17.79 -64.77
N TYR A 478 37.77 16.86 -64.95
CA TYR A 478 38.90 16.73 -65.90
C TYR A 478 40.06 16.10 -65.10
N SER A 479 40.43 14.84 -65.28
CA SER A 479 40.97 14.18 -66.48
C SER A 479 40.95 12.66 -66.27
#